data_AF-A0A9W9FR41-F1
#
_entry.id   AF-A0A9W9FR41-F1
#
_cell.length_a   1.000
_cell.length_b   1.000
_cell.length_c   1.000
_cell.angle_alpha   90.00
_cell.angle_beta   90.00
_cell.angle_gamma   90.00
#
_symmetry.space_group_name_H-M   'P 1'
#
loop_
_entity.id
_entity.type
_entity.pdbx_description
1 polymer ?
#
loop_
_entity_poly.entity_id
_entity_poly.type
_entity_poly.pdbx_seq_one_letter_code
_entity_poly.pdbx_strand_id
1 'polypeptide(L)'
;MLARFLILFLLVITTFASPARPKFKKGLVKRKIPNISATEFPGTRRQQVIDGFRDAFKLADAISDMPESVSKTIVKNWFNEIDYDKVKRSYDKILGGAKGTSGRDLQEGNPMLAQIHVLSDRHPQYKAECQRQASKPGSQLGAFLKDGHTSTPTMVICDAAFYTGGIDKSYDCIEAVTCASIGREVSLSMLTLGSTILHELTHWANIMYDVATEDLTKSMQDARFGNTALGTSKENAYKNAQSYEWCANQLFWTWKCELPYA
;
A
#
# COMPACT_ATOMS: atom_id res chain seq x y z
N MET A 1 65.61 -17.10 -27.91
CA MET A 1 64.84 -15.83 -28.00
C MET A 1 63.37 -16.18 -27.91
N LEU A 2 62.71 -15.87 -26.78
CA LEU A 2 61.32 -16.22 -26.50
C LEU A 2 60.35 -15.26 -27.19
N ALA A 3 59.43 -15.81 -27.98
CA ALA A 3 58.31 -15.09 -28.55
C ALA A 3 57.23 -14.83 -27.47
N ARG A 4 56.93 -13.56 -27.22
CA ARG A 4 55.85 -13.13 -26.32
C ARG A 4 54.52 -13.17 -27.07
N PHE A 5 53.61 -14.05 -26.65
CA PHE A 5 52.20 -14.01 -27.05
C PHE A 5 51.48 -12.92 -26.25
N LEU A 6 50.97 -11.91 -26.94
CA LEU A 6 50.11 -10.87 -26.38
C LEU A 6 48.67 -11.38 -26.46
N ILE A 7 48.09 -11.80 -25.33
CA ILE A 7 46.67 -12.18 -25.25
C ILE A 7 45.86 -10.90 -25.07
N LEU A 8 45.14 -10.51 -26.11
CA LEU A 8 44.20 -9.39 -26.10
C LEU A 8 42.90 -9.85 -25.42
N PHE A 9 42.70 -9.53 -24.14
CA PHE A 9 41.43 -9.73 -23.46
C PHE A 9 40.42 -8.68 -23.96
N LEU A 10 39.52 -9.07 -24.86
CA LEU A 10 38.34 -8.28 -25.19
C LEU A 10 37.41 -8.26 -23.98
N LEU A 11 37.48 -7.19 -23.19
CA LEU A 11 36.50 -6.88 -22.16
C LEU A 11 35.21 -6.45 -22.86
N VAL A 12 34.30 -7.40 -23.10
CA VAL A 12 32.94 -7.08 -23.54
C VAL A 12 32.22 -6.45 -22.35
N ILE A 13 32.24 -5.11 -22.29
CA ILE A 13 31.39 -4.35 -21.38
C ILE A 13 29.97 -4.48 -21.92
N THR A 14 29.25 -5.51 -21.48
CA THR A 14 27.80 -5.55 -21.62
C THR A 14 27.25 -4.42 -20.76
N THR A 15 27.02 -3.27 -21.36
CA THR A 15 26.17 -2.22 -20.76
C THR A 15 24.78 -2.84 -20.65
N PHE A 16 24.46 -3.42 -19.49
CA PHE A 16 23.09 -3.69 -19.12
C PHE A 16 22.40 -2.33 -19.11
N ALA A 17 21.61 -2.06 -20.16
CA ALA A 17 20.76 -0.89 -20.16
C ALA A 17 19.89 -1.01 -18.91
N SER A 18 20.11 -0.13 -17.93
CA SER A 18 19.21 -0.02 -16.78
C SER A 18 17.80 0.12 -17.36
N PRO A 19 16.85 -0.75 -16.97
CA PRO A 19 15.49 -0.64 -17.47
C PRO A 19 15.01 0.79 -17.25
N ALA A 20 14.35 1.36 -18.26
CA ALA A 20 13.89 2.73 -18.20
C ALA A 20 13.11 2.96 -16.90
N ARG A 21 13.49 3.99 -16.13
CA ARG A 21 12.84 4.29 -14.85
C ARG A 21 11.34 4.35 -15.02
N PRO A 22 10.57 3.73 -14.10
CA PRO A 22 9.13 3.77 -14.20
C PRO A 22 8.59 5.19 -14.18
N LYS A 23 7.69 5.45 -15.12
CA LYS A 23 6.82 6.61 -15.08
C LYS A 23 5.51 6.15 -14.48
N PHE A 24 5.36 6.30 -13.16
CA PHE A 24 4.07 6.15 -12.50
C PHE A 24 3.03 6.97 -13.27
N LYS A 25 1.86 6.39 -13.53
CA LYS A 25 0.84 7.03 -14.38
C LYS A 25 0.50 8.41 -13.81
N LYS A 26 0.63 9.46 -14.63
CA LYS A 26 0.35 10.87 -14.26
C LYS A 26 -1.09 11.11 -13.73
N GLY A 27 -1.97 10.12 -13.80
CA GLY A 27 -3.36 10.18 -13.33
C GLY A 27 -3.57 10.06 -11.82
N LEU A 28 -2.58 9.61 -11.03
CA LEU A 28 -2.77 9.39 -9.58
C LEU A 28 -3.21 10.64 -8.81
N VAL A 29 -2.80 11.84 -9.25
CA VAL A 29 -3.11 13.11 -8.60
C VAL A 29 -4.58 13.54 -8.78
N LYS A 30 -5.26 13.03 -9.82
CA LYS A 30 -6.66 13.36 -10.14
C LYS A 30 -7.67 12.45 -9.45
N ARG A 31 -7.20 11.42 -8.74
CA ARG A 31 -8.07 10.46 -8.08
C ARG A 31 -8.81 11.13 -6.92
N LYS A 32 -10.13 10.92 -6.86
CA LYS A 32 -10.97 11.40 -5.76
C LYS A 32 -10.54 10.72 -4.45
N ILE A 33 -10.36 11.54 -3.43
CA ILE A 33 -10.12 11.11 -2.04
C ILE A 33 -11.31 11.56 -1.17
N PRO A 34 -11.50 10.98 0.03
CA PRO A 34 -12.52 11.47 0.94
C PRO A 34 -12.33 12.94 1.29
N ASN A 35 -13.42 13.60 1.71
CA ASN A 35 -13.31 14.95 2.26
C ASN A 35 -12.64 14.91 3.64
N ILE A 36 -11.43 15.46 3.74
CA ILE A 36 -10.68 15.52 4.99
C ILE A 36 -10.92 16.88 5.67
N SER A 37 -11.68 16.85 6.77
CA SER A 37 -12.05 18.03 7.56
C SER A 37 -10.82 18.66 8.24
N ALA A 38 -10.67 19.97 8.11
CA ALA A 38 -9.62 20.73 8.79
C ALA A 38 -9.87 20.86 10.30
N THR A 39 -11.13 20.79 10.73
CA THR A 39 -11.49 20.78 12.15
C THR A 39 -11.08 19.46 12.80
N GLU A 40 -11.25 18.35 12.07
CA GLU A 40 -10.90 17.02 12.55
C GLU A 40 -9.38 16.81 12.59
N PHE A 41 -8.69 17.25 11.53
CA PHE A 41 -7.24 17.17 11.40
C PHE A 41 -6.64 18.57 11.24
N PRO A 42 -6.30 19.27 12.33
CA PRO A 42 -5.71 20.59 12.21
C PRO A 42 -4.23 20.54 11.81
N GLY A 43 -3.75 21.63 11.21
CA GLY A 43 -2.33 21.82 10.86
C GLY A 43 -1.83 20.82 9.80
N THR A 44 -0.59 20.35 9.98
CA THR A 44 0.07 19.44 9.05
C THR A 44 -0.60 18.06 8.97
N ARG A 45 -1.33 17.62 10.01
CA ARG A 45 -2.04 16.33 10.01
C ARG A 45 -3.06 16.21 8.89
N ARG A 46 -3.74 17.31 8.51
CA ARG A 46 -4.66 17.28 7.36
C ARG A 46 -3.95 16.86 6.09
N GLN A 47 -2.80 17.48 5.85
CA GLN A 47 -2.00 17.25 4.66
C GLN A 47 -1.42 15.83 4.68
N GLN A 48 -0.99 15.34 5.86
CA GLN A 48 -0.56 13.95 6.03
C GLN A 48 -1.66 12.95 5.61
N VAL A 49 -2.91 13.14 6.04
CA VAL A 49 -4.02 12.25 5.66
C VAL A 49 -4.29 12.32 4.15
N ILE A 50 -4.31 13.52 3.57
CA ILE A 50 -4.49 13.71 2.12
C ILE A 50 -3.39 12.99 1.33
N ASP A 51 -2.14 13.17 1.75
CA ASP A 51 -1.00 12.53 1.10
C ASP A 51 -0.94 11.02 1.37
N GLY A 52 -1.46 10.57 2.52
CA GLY A 52 -1.67 9.17 2.84
C GLY A 52 -2.60 8.49 1.84
N PHE A 53 -3.78 9.05 1.55
CA PHE A 53 -4.66 8.50 0.51
C PHE A 53 -3.98 8.44 -0.86
N ARG A 54 -3.20 9.47 -1.22
CA ARG A 54 -2.45 9.48 -2.49
C ARG A 54 -1.34 8.43 -2.52
N ASP A 55 -0.66 8.24 -1.40
CA ASP A 55 0.39 7.23 -1.27
C ASP A 55 -0.22 5.82 -1.28
N ALA A 56 -1.41 5.60 -0.69
CA ALA A 56 -2.17 4.36 -0.82
C ALA A 56 -2.45 4.01 -2.29
N PHE A 57 -2.79 5.01 -3.11
CA PHE A 57 -2.99 4.80 -4.55
C PHE A 57 -1.69 4.49 -5.29
N LYS A 58 -0.56 5.12 -4.94
CA LYS A 58 0.75 4.79 -5.52
C LYS A 58 1.13 3.34 -5.20
N LEU A 59 0.91 2.92 -3.96
CA LEU A 59 1.18 1.56 -3.49
C LEU A 59 0.31 0.55 -4.26
N ALA A 60 -1.00 0.81 -4.40
CA ALA A 60 -1.89 -0.05 -5.17
C ALA A 60 -1.56 -0.08 -6.67
N ASP A 61 -1.12 1.02 -7.28
CA ASP A 61 -0.79 1.10 -8.72
C ASP A 61 0.51 0.34 -9.06
N ALA A 62 1.37 0.09 -8.06
CA ALA A 62 2.66 -0.57 -8.26
C ALA A 62 2.54 -1.95 -8.93
N ILE A 63 1.48 -2.71 -8.64
CA ILE A 63 1.28 -4.03 -9.28
C ILE A 63 1.07 -3.93 -10.80
N SER A 64 0.51 -2.81 -11.28
CA SER A 64 0.17 -2.58 -12.69
C SER A 64 1.29 -1.85 -13.45
N ASP A 65 2.22 -1.21 -12.74
CA ASP A 65 3.34 -0.48 -13.34
C ASP A 65 4.60 -1.35 -13.53
N MET A 66 4.62 -2.54 -12.95
CA MET A 66 5.73 -3.50 -13.07
C MET A 66 5.48 -4.52 -14.20
N PRO A 67 6.55 -5.06 -14.83
CA PRO A 67 6.41 -6.23 -15.70
C PRO A 67 5.75 -7.38 -14.94
N GLU A 68 4.80 -8.08 -15.58
CA GLU A 68 3.99 -9.11 -14.92
C GLU A 68 4.83 -10.25 -14.34
N SER A 69 5.94 -10.62 -14.98
CA SER A 69 6.88 -11.62 -14.46
C SER A 69 7.47 -11.21 -13.11
N VAL A 70 7.74 -9.93 -12.91
CA VAL A 70 8.30 -9.37 -11.69
C VAL A 70 7.22 -9.24 -10.62
N SER A 71 6.06 -8.67 -10.95
CA SER A 71 4.95 -8.54 -9.99
C SER A 71 4.46 -9.90 -9.51
N LYS A 72 4.36 -10.91 -10.39
CA LYS A 72 4.06 -12.31 -10.00
C LYS A 72 5.08 -12.87 -9.02
N THR A 73 6.37 -12.57 -9.20
CA THR A 73 7.43 -13.05 -8.29
C THR A 73 7.22 -12.50 -6.89
N ILE A 74 6.99 -11.20 -6.75
CA ILE A 74 6.76 -10.56 -5.45
C ILE A 74 5.43 -11.01 -4.83
N VAL A 75 4.34 -11.10 -5.62
CA VAL A 75 3.03 -11.53 -5.11
C VAL A 75 3.10 -12.94 -4.51
N LYS A 76 3.92 -13.84 -5.06
CA LYS A 76 4.13 -15.20 -4.52
C LYS A 76 4.75 -15.22 -3.12
N ASN A 77 5.39 -14.14 -2.68
CA ASN A 77 5.91 -14.04 -1.31
C ASN A 77 4.77 -13.89 -0.29
N TRP A 78 3.66 -13.27 -0.70
CA TRP A 78 2.54 -12.91 0.19
C TRP A 78 1.31 -13.78 -0.01
N PHE A 79 1.09 -14.29 -1.23
CA PHE A 79 -0.12 -15.01 -1.62
C PHE A 79 0.20 -16.32 -2.35
N ASN A 80 -0.80 -17.17 -2.56
CA ASN A 80 -0.65 -18.27 -3.51
C ASN A 80 -0.55 -17.71 -4.93
N GLU A 81 0.21 -18.40 -5.79
CA GLU A 81 0.36 -18.00 -7.18
C GLU A 81 -0.97 -17.94 -7.94
N ILE A 82 -1.89 -18.86 -7.64
CA ILE A 82 -3.24 -18.90 -8.22
C ILE A 82 -4.08 -17.66 -7.88
N ASP A 83 -3.76 -16.95 -6.79
CA ASP A 83 -4.50 -15.77 -6.35
C ASP A 83 -4.02 -14.48 -7.04
N TYR A 84 -2.98 -14.51 -7.90
CA TYR A 84 -2.40 -13.32 -8.51
C TYR A 84 -3.44 -12.40 -9.15
N ASP A 85 -4.31 -12.95 -10.01
CA ASP A 85 -5.32 -12.14 -10.71
C ASP A 85 -6.36 -11.58 -9.73
N LYS A 86 -6.63 -12.30 -8.63
CA LYS A 86 -7.54 -11.83 -7.56
C LYS A 86 -6.93 -10.64 -6.83
N VAL A 87 -5.67 -10.76 -6.41
CA VAL A 87 -4.91 -9.70 -5.74
C VAL A 87 -4.80 -8.47 -6.62
N LYS A 88 -4.47 -8.65 -7.91
CA LYS A 88 -4.43 -7.56 -8.88
C LYS A 88 -5.76 -6.85 -9.01
N ARG A 89 -6.86 -7.60 -9.13
CA ARG A 89 -8.21 -7.01 -9.20
C ARG A 89 -8.55 -6.20 -7.94
N SER A 90 -8.16 -6.64 -6.74
CA SER A 90 -8.35 -5.86 -5.51
C SER A 90 -7.72 -4.47 -5.61
N TYR A 91 -6.46 -4.40 -6.03
CA TYR A 91 -5.80 -3.10 -6.24
C TYR A 91 -6.47 -2.29 -7.35
N ASP A 92 -6.80 -2.91 -8.47
CA ASP A 92 -7.50 -2.23 -9.57
C ASP A 92 -8.84 -1.65 -9.09
N LYS A 93 -9.58 -2.32 -8.20
CA LYS A 93 -10.83 -1.81 -7.63
C LYS A 93 -10.63 -0.62 -6.71
N ILE A 94 -9.61 -0.62 -5.86
CA ILE A 94 -9.21 0.55 -5.08
C ILE A 94 -8.90 1.72 -6.04
N LEU A 95 -8.28 1.42 -7.17
CA LEU A 95 -7.95 2.36 -8.21
C LEU A 95 -9.13 2.69 -9.17
N GLY A 96 -10.33 2.16 -8.97
CA GLY A 96 -11.49 2.47 -9.83
C GLY A 96 -11.48 1.81 -11.21
N GLY A 97 -10.78 0.69 -11.37
CA GLY A 97 -10.62 -0.08 -12.62
C GLY A 97 -11.30 -1.46 -12.61
N ALA A 98 -12.50 -1.59 -12.04
CA ALA A 98 -13.27 -2.83 -12.14
C ALA A 98 -13.94 -2.98 -13.53
N LYS A 99 -14.15 -4.22 -13.99
CA LYS A 99 -14.77 -4.58 -15.28
C LYS A 99 -16.01 -3.70 -15.57
N GLY A 100 -16.00 -2.97 -16.70
CA GLY A 100 -17.08 -2.06 -17.10
C GLY A 100 -16.83 -0.56 -16.85
N THR A 101 -15.67 -0.19 -16.29
CA THR A 101 -15.30 1.21 -16.09
C THR A 101 -14.91 1.90 -17.38
N SER A 102 -15.47 3.09 -17.57
CA SER A 102 -15.22 3.94 -18.73
C SER A 102 -13.90 4.70 -18.54
N GLY A 103 -13.35 5.28 -19.62
CA GLY A 103 -12.08 6.02 -19.57
C GLY A 103 -12.02 7.19 -18.58
N ARG A 104 -13.16 7.68 -18.08
CA ARG A 104 -13.24 8.71 -17.04
C ARG A 104 -12.98 8.15 -15.63
N ASP A 105 -13.54 6.97 -15.33
CA ASP A 105 -13.41 6.32 -14.02
C ASP A 105 -11.96 5.87 -13.77
N LEU A 106 -11.26 5.44 -14.83
CA LEU A 106 -9.83 5.14 -14.79
C LEU A 106 -8.94 6.37 -14.50
N GLN A 107 -9.42 7.59 -14.76
CA GLN A 107 -8.70 8.84 -14.49
C GLN A 107 -9.04 9.44 -13.12
N GLU A 108 -10.29 9.31 -12.68
CA GLU A 108 -10.80 9.89 -11.42
C GLU A 108 -10.72 8.93 -10.22
N GLY A 109 -10.36 7.67 -10.43
CA GLY A 109 -10.29 6.65 -9.36
C GLY A 109 -11.67 6.13 -8.96
N ASN A 110 -11.72 5.27 -7.93
CA ASN A 110 -12.98 4.70 -7.48
C ASN A 110 -13.84 5.78 -6.79
N PRO A 111 -15.00 6.16 -7.35
CA PRO A 111 -15.83 7.23 -6.80
C PRO A 111 -16.40 6.88 -5.42
N MET A 112 -16.48 5.60 -5.06
CA MET A 112 -16.92 5.16 -3.74
C MET A 112 -15.99 5.66 -2.65
N LEU A 113 -14.68 5.80 -2.91
CA LEU A 113 -13.73 6.29 -1.91
C LEU A 113 -14.10 7.67 -1.36
N ALA A 114 -14.77 8.52 -2.14
CA ALA A 114 -15.26 9.80 -1.65
C ALA A 114 -16.34 9.70 -0.57
N GLN A 115 -16.97 8.53 -0.40
CA GLN A 115 -18.03 8.25 0.58
C GLN A 115 -17.50 7.81 1.95
N ILE A 116 -16.19 7.60 2.10
CA ILE A 116 -15.59 7.26 3.39
C ILE A 116 -15.64 8.49 4.29
N HIS A 117 -16.20 8.36 5.49
CA HIS A 117 -16.09 9.38 6.51
C HIS A 117 -14.75 9.22 7.24
N VAL A 118 -13.88 10.22 7.18
CA VAL A 118 -12.55 10.14 7.81
C VAL A 118 -12.55 10.96 9.09
N LEU A 119 -12.35 10.28 10.22
CA LEU A 119 -12.32 10.85 11.56
C LEU A 119 -10.97 10.60 12.23
N SER A 120 -10.63 11.45 13.20
CA SER A 120 -9.47 11.26 14.07
C SER A 120 -9.90 10.61 15.38
N ASP A 121 -8.92 10.15 16.15
CA ASP A 121 -9.11 9.70 17.53
C ASP A 121 -9.45 10.81 18.54
N ARG A 122 -9.53 12.08 18.10
CA ARG A 122 -10.06 13.18 18.90
C ARG A 122 -11.58 13.12 19.00
N HIS A 123 -12.24 12.42 18.10
CA HIS A 123 -13.66 12.16 18.19
C HIS A 123 -13.95 11.28 19.42
N PRO A 124 -14.79 11.72 20.39
CA PRO A 124 -14.94 11.05 21.69
C PRO A 124 -15.32 9.57 21.59
N GLN A 125 -16.13 9.22 20.59
CA GLN A 125 -16.57 7.85 20.33
C GLN A 125 -15.43 6.88 20.03
N TYR A 126 -14.35 7.34 19.41
CA TYR A 126 -13.28 6.47 18.89
C TYR A 126 -11.97 6.58 19.67
N LYS A 127 -11.82 7.61 20.51
CA LYS A 127 -10.65 7.82 21.36
C LYS A 127 -10.27 6.58 22.18
N ALA A 128 -11.25 5.97 22.86
CA ALA A 128 -11.02 4.82 23.72
C ALA A 128 -10.51 3.59 22.93
N GLU A 129 -10.94 3.45 21.67
CA GLU A 129 -10.52 2.33 20.82
C GLU A 129 -9.06 2.46 20.40
N CYS A 130 -8.65 3.64 19.93
CA CYS A 130 -7.24 3.92 19.63
C CYS A 130 -6.35 3.75 20.87
N GLN A 131 -6.77 4.28 22.02
CA GLN A 131 -6.00 4.19 23.28
C GLN A 131 -5.84 2.74 23.78
N ARG A 132 -6.92 1.94 23.75
CA ARG A 132 -6.89 0.53 24.19
C ARG A 132 -5.93 -0.32 23.34
N GLN A 133 -5.79 0.01 22.07
CA GLN A 133 -4.93 -0.73 21.16
C GLN A 133 -3.48 -0.26 21.23
N ALA A 134 -3.25 1.04 21.49
CA ALA A 134 -1.94 1.59 21.80
C ALA A 134 -1.36 1.10 23.14
N SER A 135 -2.21 0.74 24.11
CA SER A 135 -1.75 0.22 25.42
C SER A 135 -1.26 -1.23 25.39
N LYS A 136 -1.38 -1.93 24.25
CA LYS A 136 -0.86 -3.30 24.11
C LYS A 136 0.62 -3.27 23.72
N PRO A 137 1.51 -3.99 24.43
CA PRO A 137 2.93 -4.06 24.07
C PRO A 137 3.11 -4.47 22.60
N GLY A 138 3.88 -3.68 21.85
CA GLY A 138 4.19 -3.95 20.43
C GLY A 138 3.06 -3.65 19.43
N SER A 139 1.93 -3.09 19.88
CA SER A 139 0.80 -2.73 19.02
C SER A 139 0.81 -1.23 18.74
N GLN A 140 0.80 -0.86 17.46
CA GLN A 140 0.55 0.51 17.01
C GLN A 140 -0.60 0.49 16.01
N LEU A 141 -1.81 0.71 16.51
CA LEU A 141 -2.97 0.87 15.64
C LEU A 141 -2.89 2.23 14.97
N GLY A 142 -2.54 2.26 13.69
CA GLY A 142 -2.48 3.49 12.90
C GLY A 142 -3.87 3.96 12.45
N ALA A 143 -4.74 3.03 12.04
CA ALA A 143 -6.11 3.33 11.68
C ALA A 143 -6.99 2.10 11.87
N PHE A 144 -8.32 2.27 11.73
CA PHE A 144 -9.25 1.17 11.57
C PHE A 144 -10.48 1.61 10.77
N LEU A 145 -11.11 0.68 10.05
CA LEU A 145 -12.37 0.88 9.36
C LEU A 145 -13.57 0.38 10.20
N LYS A 146 -14.54 1.26 10.45
CA LYS A 146 -15.87 0.92 10.99
C LYS A 146 -16.89 0.85 9.88
N ASP A 147 -17.88 0.00 10.08
CA ASP A 147 -19.01 -0.16 9.17
C ASP A 147 -18.56 -0.50 7.74
N GLY A 148 -17.49 -1.28 7.61
CA GLY A 148 -16.89 -1.70 6.34
C GLY A 148 -17.79 -2.57 5.46
N HIS A 149 -19.00 -2.90 5.91
CA HIS A 149 -20.04 -3.56 5.10
C HIS A 149 -21.07 -2.58 4.53
N THR A 150 -21.01 -1.31 4.92
CA THR A 150 -21.95 -0.25 4.50
C THR A 150 -21.44 0.52 3.29
N SER A 151 -22.30 1.32 2.66
CA SER A 151 -21.92 2.23 1.56
C SER A 151 -21.11 3.44 2.02
N THR A 152 -21.16 3.79 3.31
CA THR A 152 -20.51 4.98 3.87
C THR A 152 -19.71 4.61 5.12
N PRO A 153 -18.62 3.83 4.98
CA PRO A 153 -17.85 3.39 6.14
C PRO A 153 -17.13 4.58 6.79
N THR A 154 -16.74 4.40 8.05
CA THR A 154 -15.96 5.40 8.78
C THR A 154 -14.54 4.91 8.98
N MET A 155 -13.56 5.59 8.41
CA MET A 155 -12.14 5.35 8.67
C MET A 155 -11.68 6.25 9.81
N VAL A 156 -11.20 5.64 10.89
CA VAL A 156 -10.64 6.37 12.02
C VAL A 156 -9.12 6.31 11.93
N ILE A 157 -8.45 7.47 11.89
CA ILE A 157 -6.99 7.58 11.94
C ILE A 157 -6.57 7.90 13.37
N CYS A 158 -5.80 7.00 13.99
CA CYS A 158 -5.30 7.14 15.35
C CYS A 158 -4.00 7.97 15.37
N ASP A 159 -3.63 8.51 16.54
CA ASP A 159 -2.43 9.31 16.72
C ASP A 159 -1.14 8.62 16.24
N ALA A 160 -1.06 7.30 16.41
CA ALA A 160 0.11 6.50 16.04
C ALA A 160 0.45 6.55 14.55
N ALA A 161 -0.54 6.77 13.68
CA ALA A 161 -0.34 6.87 12.23
C ALA A 161 0.53 8.09 11.84
N PHE A 162 0.49 9.14 12.67
CA PHE A 162 1.22 10.38 12.44
C PHE A 162 2.68 10.33 12.91
N TYR A 163 3.20 9.18 13.35
CA TYR A 163 4.64 8.99 13.62
C TYR A 163 5.42 8.45 12.42
N THR A 164 4.78 8.36 11.25
CA THR A 164 5.40 7.87 10.01
C THR A 164 5.44 8.95 8.95
N GLY A 165 6.53 8.98 8.17
CA GLY A 165 6.64 9.84 7.00
C GLY A 165 5.70 9.40 5.87
N GLY A 166 5.56 10.26 4.87
CA GLY A 166 4.98 9.89 3.59
C GLY A 166 6.04 9.33 2.64
N ILE A 167 5.58 8.78 1.51
CA ILE A 167 6.48 8.39 0.42
C ILE A 167 7.11 9.65 -0.15
N ASP A 168 8.43 9.81 0.08
CA ASP A 168 9.23 10.99 -0.24
C ASP A 168 8.70 12.32 0.34
N LYS A 169 7.92 12.27 1.42
CA LYS A 169 7.36 13.47 2.08
C LYS A 169 7.62 13.45 3.58
N SER A 170 8.30 14.48 4.06
CA SER A 170 8.48 14.73 5.48
C SER A 170 7.36 15.60 6.02
N TYR A 171 7.16 15.55 7.33
CA TYR A 171 6.23 16.41 8.05
C TYR A 171 6.91 16.96 9.31
N ASP A 172 6.19 17.75 10.12
CA ASP A 172 6.75 18.35 11.33
C ASP A 172 7.39 17.28 12.23
N CYS A 173 8.72 17.37 12.38
CA CYS A 173 9.54 16.45 13.18
C CYS A 173 9.50 14.97 12.74
N ILE A 174 9.04 14.66 11.52
CA ILE A 174 8.92 13.30 10.99
C ILE A 174 9.60 13.24 9.62
N GLU A 175 10.60 12.37 9.49
CA GLU A 175 11.35 12.20 8.25
C GLU A 175 10.53 11.47 7.17
N ALA A 176 10.86 11.74 5.91
CA ALA A 176 10.27 11.05 4.77
C ALA A 176 10.71 9.58 4.72
N VAL A 177 9.82 8.70 4.26
CA VAL A 177 10.24 7.35 3.86
C VAL A 177 10.82 7.43 2.45
N THR A 178 12.07 6.99 2.29
CA THR A 178 12.84 7.10 1.05
C THR A 178 13.61 5.81 0.77
N CYS A 179 14.16 5.65 -0.43
CA CYS A 179 15.02 4.50 -0.75
C CYS A 179 16.23 4.36 0.20
N ALA A 180 16.70 5.46 0.79
CA ALA A 180 17.81 5.44 1.74
C ALA A 180 17.40 4.93 3.14
N SER A 181 16.13 5.09 3.54
CA SER A 181 15.66 4.77 4.89
C SER A 181 15.11 3.35 5.04
N ILE A 182 14.66 2.72 3.95
CA ILE A 182 13.95 1.43 3.99
C ILE A 182 14.85 0.18 4.07
N GLY A 183 16.15 0.33 3.77
CA GLY A 183 17.08 -0.80 3.67
C GLY A 183 16.84 -1.68 2.44
N ARG A 184 17.37 -2.92 2.47
CA ARG A 184 17.27 -3.87 1.34
C ARG A 184 16.14 -4.89 1.49
N GLU A 185 15.59 -5.05 2.69
CA GLU A 185 14.62 -6.08 3.03
C GLU A 185 13.28 -5.45 3.44
N VAL A 186 12.20 -6.21 3.30
CA VAL A 186 10.87 -5.78 3.76
C VAL A 186 10.88 -5.60 5.28
N SER A 187 10.63 -4.37 5.73
CA SER A 187 10.72 -4.00 7.14
C SER A 187 9.74 -2.88 7.50
N LEU A 188 9.55 -2.65 8.80
CA LEU A 188 8.74 -1.55 9.33
C LEU A 188 9.19 -0.16 8.84
N SER A 189 10.43 -0.01 8.37
CA SER A 189 10.91 1.24 7.78
C SER A 189 10.18 1.63 6.48
N MET A 190 9.47 0.70 5.84
CA MET A 190 8.63 0.97 4.66
C MET A 190 7.23 1.50 5.02
N LEU A 191 6.84 1.41 6.29
CA LEU A 191 5.49 1.77 6.75
C LEU A 191 5.24 3.27 6.57
N THR A 192 4.07 3.60 6.03
CA THR A 192 3.61 4.99 5.88
C THR A 192 2.13 5.07 6.24
N LEU A 193 1.61 6.26 6.54
CA LEU A 193 0.16 6.46 6.63
C LEU A 193 -0.57 5.99 5.36
N GLY A 194 0.07 6.08 4.18
CA GLY A 194 -0.50 5.55 2.95
C GLY A 194 -0.62 4.03 2.92
N SER A 195 0.33 3.30 3.51
CA SER A 195 0.23 1.84 3.62
C SER A 195 -0.85 1.44 4.62
N THR A 196 -0.95 2.14 5.75
CA THR A 196 -2.03 1.95 6.72
C THR A 196 -3.40 2.24 6.14
N ILE A 197 -3.56 3.33 5.36
CA ILE A 197 -4.83 3.60 4.67
C ILE A 197 -5.13 2.51 3.66
N LEU A 198 -4.15 2.05 2.88
CA LEU A 198 -4.34 0.95 1.93
C LEU A 198 -4.84 -0.32 2.64
N HIS A 199 -4.25 -0.67 3.78
CA HIS A 199 -4.70 -1.77 4.64
C HIS A 199 -6.20 -1.63 4.94
N GLU A 200 -6.61 -0.48 5.49
CA GLU A 200 -8.02 -0.25 5.86
C GLU A 200 -8.98 -0.26 4.67
N LEU A 201 -8.55 0.18 3.49
CA LEU A 201 -9.38 0.10 2.29
C LEU A 201 -9.70 -1.35 1.90
N THR A 202 -8.83 -2.30 2.23
CA THR A 202 -9.10 -3.73 2.00
C THR A 202 -10.13 -4.33 2.97
N HIS A 203 -10.42 -3.66 4.09
CA HIS A 203 -11.53 -4.05 4.97
C HIS A 203 -12.91 -3.64 4.42
N TRP A 204 -12.96 -2.79 3.38
CA TRP A 204 -14.23 -2.34 2.83
C TRP A 204 -14.84 -3.37 1.87
N ALA A 205 -15.88 -4.08 2.32
CA ALA A 205 -16.56 -5.14 1.59
C ALA A 205 -17.08 -4.69 0.23
N ASN A 206 -17.54 -3.45 0.06
CA ASN A 206 -18.03 -2.96 -1.23
C ASN A 206 -16.93 -2.80 -2.28
N ILE A 207 -15.68 -2.55 -1.86
CA ILE A 207 -14.54 -2.57 -2.76
C ILE A 207 -14.06 -4.01 -2.97
N MET A 208 -14.12 -4.84 -1.93
CA MET A 208 -13.52 -6.18 -1.91
C MET A 208 -14.52 -7.32 -2.13
N TYR A 209 -15.71 -7.05 -2.66
CA TYR A 209 -16.87 -7.98 -2.66
C TYR A 209 -16.66 -9.32 -3.37
N ASP A 210 -15.69 -9.43 -4.29
CA ASP A 210 -15.33 -10.67 -5.00
C ASP A 210 -14.12 -11.38 -4.38
N VAL A 211 -13.52 -10.75 -3.37
CA VAL A 211 -12.30 -11.20 -2.69
C VAL A 211 -12.60 -11.66 -1.28
N ALA A 212 -13.35 -10.86 -0.53
CA ALA A 212 -14.11 -11.32 0.60
C ALA A 212 -15.01 -12.45 0.11
N THR A 213 -15.06 -13.54 0.87
CA THR A 213 -15.95 -14.67 0.60
C THR A 213 -17.36 -14.20 0.30
N GLU A 214 -18.18 -15.02 -0.37
CA GLU A 214 -19.61 -14.80 -0.74
C GLU A 214 -20.52 -14.22 0.38
N ASP A 215 -19.99 -14.11 1.59
CA ASP A 215 -20.52 -13.46 2.77
C ASP A 215 -19.91 -12.05 2.98
N LEU A 216 -20.62 -11.01 2.52
CA LEU A 216 -20.28 -9.59 2.71
C LEU A 216 -20.24 -9.15 4.19
N THR A 217 -20.64 -10.01 5.14
CA THR A 217 -20.54 -9.74 6.58
C THR A 217 -19.17 -10.07 7.15
N LYS A 218 -18.32 -10.80 6.40
CA LYS A 218 -16.96 -11.16 6.81
C LYS A 218 -15.97 -10.19 6.16
N SER A 219 -15.54 -9.19 6.94
CA SER A 219 -14.43 -8.32 6.56
C SER A 219 -13.14 -9.14 6.39
N MET A 220 -12.15 -8.56 5.71
CA MET A 220 -10.80 -9.07 5.79
C MET A 220 -10.34 -9.18 7.26
N GLN A 221 -9.44 -10.11 7.52
CA GLN A 221 -8.93 -10.39 8.86
C GLN A 221 -7.57 -9.72 9.06
N ASP A 222 -7.28 -9.35 10.31
CA ASP A 222 -5.95 -8.95 10.76
C ASP A 222 -5.25 -10.16 11.39
N ALA A 223 -4.86 -11.13 10.56
CA ALA A 223 -4.38 -12.42 11.05
C ALA A 223 -2.95 -12.34 11.63
N ARG A 224 -2.11 -11.42 11.13
CA ARG A 224 -0.74 -11.15 11.58
C ARG A 224 -0.36 -9.71 11.30
N PHE A 225 0.55 -9.14 12.09
CA PHE A 225 0.98 -7.73 12.01
C PHE A 225 2.38 -7.58 11.40
N GLY A 226 2.62 -6.51 10.65
CA GLY A 226 3.95 -6.20 10.13
C GLY A 226 4.49 -7.27 9.16
N ASN A 227 5.82 -7.34 9.02
CA ASN A 227 6.49 -8.32 8.15
C ASN A 227 6.23 -9.79 8.55
N THR A 228 5.67 -10.04 9.75
CA THR A 228 5.27 -11.39 10.17
C THR A 228 4.06 -11.93 9.38
N ALA A 229 3.39 -11.08 8.59
CA ALA A 229 2.37 -11.49 7.62
C ALA A 229 2.93 -12.41 6.52
N LEU A 230 4.24 -12.44 6.27
CA LEU A 230 4.89 -13.48 5.45
C LEU A 230 4.67 -14.89 6.02
N GLY A 231 4.46 -15.00 7.33
CA GLY A 231 4.20 -16.27 8.01
C GLY A 231 2.72 -16.65 8.07
N THR A 232 1.80 -15.85 7.52
CA THR A 232 0.40 -16.25 7.35
C THR A 232 0.36 -17.39 6.34
N SER A 233 -0.44 -18.44 6.59
CA SER A 233 -0.60 -19.49 5.59
C SER A 233 -1.12 -18.87 4.30
N LYS A 234 -0.47 -19.19 3.17
CA LYS A 234 -0.84 -18.59 1.87
C LYS A 234 -2.32 -18.81 1.53
N GLU A 235 -2.89 -19.93 1.97
CA GLU A 235 -4.32 -20.27 1.87
C GLU A 235 -5.27 -19.18 2.44
N ASN A 236 -4.85 -18.45 3.48
CA ASN A 236 -5.65 -17.38 4.09
C ASN A 236 -5.12 -15.97 3.79
N ALA A 237 -3.97 -15.86 3.10
CA ALA A 237 -3.35 -14.56 2.86
C ALA A 237 -4.24 -13.62 2.02
N TYR A 238 -5.01 -14.14 1.06
CA TYR A 238 -5.93 -13.31 0.27
C TYR A 238 -7.09 -12.71 1.09
N LYS A 239 -7.31 -13.20 2.31
CA LYS A 239 -8.27 -12.66 3.29
C LYS A 239 -7.60 -11.79 4.36
N ASN A 240 -6.28 -11.63 4.34
CA ASN A 240 -5.53 -10.88 5.35
C ASN A 240 -5.17 -9.47 4.84
N ALA A 241 -5.73 -8.42 5.44
CA ALA A 241 -5.51 -7.03 4.98
C ALA A 241 -4.02 -6.66 5.00
N GLN A 242 -3.31 -7.13 6.03
CA GLN A 242 -1.87 -6.96 6.18
C GLN A 242 -1.07 -7.55 5.01
N SER A 243 -1.52 -8.65 4.39
CA SER A 243 -0.83 -9.24 3.23
C SER A 243 -0.88 -8.32 2.01
N TYR A 244 -1.97 -7.57 1.82
CA TYR A 244 -2.06 -6.58 0.73
C TYR A 244 -1.17 -5.37 1.02
N GLU A 245 -1.22 -4.85 2.25
CA GLU A 245 -0.37 -3.72 2.64
C GLU A 245 1.12 -3.99 2.36
N TRP A 246 1.63 -5.15 2.80
CA TRP A 246 3.05 -5.46 2.62
C TRP A 246 3.42 -5.89 1.21
N CYS A 247 2.53 -6.58 0.50
CA CYS A 247 2.73 -6.87 -0.91
C CYS A 247 2.85 -5.58 -1.72
N ALA A 248 1.97 -4.60 -1.48
CA ALA A 248 2.03 -3.30 -2.14
C ALA A 248 3.29 -2.51 -1.78
N ASN A 249 3.71 -2.52 -0.51
CA ASN A 249 5.00 -1.93 -0.10
C ASN A 249 6.18 -2.60 -0.81
N GLN A 250 6.26 -3.95 -0.80
CA GLN A 250 7.36 -4.65 -1.46
C GLN A 250 7.35 -4.37 -2.97
N LEU A 251 6.20 -4.42 -3.64
CA LEU A 251 6.07 -4.07 -5.06
C LEU A 251 6.60 -2.66 -5.33
N PHE A 252 6.05 -1.66 -4.61
CA PHE A 252 6.37 -0.26 -4.83
C PHE A 252 7.84 0.06 -4.58
N TRP A 253 8.38 -0.34 -3.43
CA TRP A 253 9.75 -0.02 -3.06
C TRP A 253 10.78 -0.82 -3.88
N THR A 254 10.48 -2.08 -4.20
CA THR A 254 11.32 -2.86 -5.13
C THR A 254 11.42 -2.18 -6.48
N TRP A 255 10.30 -1.70 -6.99
CA TRP A 255 10.26 -1.02 -8.28
C TRP A 255 10.91 0.36 -8.25
N LYS A 256 10.60 1.16 -7.24
CA LYS A 256 11.09 2.55 -7.11
C LYS A 256 12.59 2.61 -6.80
N CYS A 257 13.09 1.69 -5.97
CA CYS A 257 14.46 1.73 -5.45
C CYS A 257 15.37 0.67 -6.07
N GLU A 258 14.89 -0.08 -7.08
CA GLU A 258 15.64 -1.12 -7.77
C GLU A 258 16.18 -2.19 -6.80
N LEU A 259 15.37 -2.56 -5.80
CA LEU A 259 15.75 -3.60 -4.83
C LEU A 259 15.68 -5.00 -5.47
N PRO A 260 16.34 -6.01 -4.89
CA PRO A 260 16.17 -7.39 -5.31
C PRO A 260 14.71 -7.86 -5.14
N TYR A 261 14.23 -8.72 -6.04
CA TYR A 261 12.86 -9.26 -6.06
C TYR A 261 12.60 -10.39 -5.03
N ALA A 262 13.47 -10.53 -4.02
CA ALA A 262 13.44 -11.61 -3.04
C ALA A 262 12.48 -11.30 -1.88
#